data_AF-A0A655AFB6-F1
#
_entry.id   AF-A0A655AFB6-F1
#
_cell.length_a   1.000
_cell.length_b   1.000
_cell.length_c   1.000
_cell.angle_alpha   90.00
_cell.angle_beta   90.00
_cell.angle_gamma   90.00
#
_symmetry.space_group_name_H-M   'P 1'
#
loop_
_entity.id
_entity.type
_entity.pdbx_description
1 polymer ?
#
loop_
_entity_poly.entity_id
_entity_poly.type
_entity_poly.pdbx_seq_one_letter_code
_entity_poly.pdbx_strand_id
1 'polypeptide(L)'
;MHTLHEKGYSQGDPYGNAIINTLLLYMENHRDELVVFGAGYAKAMEKMLEVNQGLRRRFSTVIEFFSYTPQELIALTQLMGRENEDVITEEESQVLLPSYTKFYMEQSYSEDGDLIRGIDLLGNAGFVRNVVEKARDHRSFRLDDEDLDAVLASDLTEFSEDQLRRFKELTREDLAEGLRAAVAEKKTK
;
A
#
# COMPACT_ATOMS: atom_id res chain seq x y z
N MET A 1 -11.09 7.14 -17.69
CA MET A 1 -11.43 6.04 -16.77
C MET A 1 -12.94 6.07 -16.64
N HIS A 2 -13.67 5.07 -17.14
CA HIS A 2 -15.13 5.05 -17.10
C HIS A 2 -15.60 4.36 -15.82
N THR A 3 -16.45 5.02 -15.06
CA THR A 3 -17.02 4.53 -13.80
C THR A 3 -18.27 3.70 -14.12
N LEU A 4 -18.39 2.49 -13.55
CA LEU A 4 -19.46 1.55 -13.88
C LEU A 4 -20.85 1.90 -13.29
N HIS A 5 -20.93 2.95 -12.46
CA HIS A 5 -22.18 3.39 -11.85
C HIS A 5 -22.17 4.91 -11.60
N GLU A 6 -22.71 5.70 -12.53
CA GLU A 6 -22.83 7.16 -12.39
C GLU A 6 -24.27 7.54 -11.98
N LYS A 7 -24.44 8.25 -10.84
CA LYS A 7 -25.74 8.76 -10.36
C LYS A 7 -26.18 10.07 -11.06
N GLY A 8 -25.73 10.30 -12.29
CA GLY A 8 -26.00 11.54 -13.04
C GLY A 8 -27.33 11.56 -13.81
N TYR A 9 -27.93 10.39 -14.08
CA TYR A 9 -29.20 10.30 -14.81
C TYR A 9 -30.30 9.79 -13.89
N SER A 10 -31.42 10.51 -13.84
CA SER A 10 -32.63 10.15 -13.08
C SER A 10 -33.31 8.86 -13.59
N GLN A 11 -32.78 8.26 -14.65
CA GLN A 11 -32.99 6.87 -15.05
C GLN A 11 -31.59 6.25 -15.20
N GLY A 12 -31.28 5.20 -14.45
CA GLY A 12 -29.91 4.67 -14.29
C GLY A 12 -29.09 4.51 -15.59
N ASP A 13 -27.77 4.62 -15.47
CA ASP A 13 -26.83 4.63 -16.59
C ASP A 13 -27.03 3.44 -17.57
N PRO A 14 -27.56 3.68 -18.78
CA PRO A 14 -27.81 2.64 -19.79
C PRO A 14 -26.52 1.94 -20.25
N TYR A 15 -25.37 2.64 -20.20
CA TYR A 15 -24.10 2.10 -20.65
C TYR A 15 -23.50 1.15 -19.62
N GLY A 16 -23.53 1.51 -18.32
CA GLY A 16 -23.12 0.61 -17.23
C GLY A 16 -23.87 -0.72 -17.24
N ASN A 17 -25.20 -0.68 -17.45
CA ASN A 17 -26.01 -1.90 -17.56
C ASN A 17 -25.64 -2.78 -18.77
N ALA A 18 -25.37 -2.16 -19.93
CA ALA A 18 -24.95 -2.90 -21.12
C ALA A 18 -23.59 -3.60 -20.92
N ILE A 19 -22.64 -2.93 -20.23
CA ILE A 19 -21.33 -3.49 -19.91
C ILE A 19 -21.49 -4.68 -18.96
N ILE A 20 -22.25 -4.53 -17.87
CA ILE A 20 -22.47 -5.60 -16.89
C ILE A 20 -23.11 -6.83 -17.56
N ASN A 21 -24.13 -6.63 -18.40
CA ASN A 21 -24.79 -7.73 -19.09
C ASN A 21 -23.87 -8.45 -20.08
N THR A 22 -23.02 -7.71 -20.80
CA THR A 22 -22.04 -8.30 -21.72
C THR A 22 -20.99 -9.10 -20.96
N LEU A 23 -20.48 -8.55 -19.85
CA LEU A 23 -19.51 -9.23 -18.99
C LEU A 23 -20.10 -10.52 -18.41
N LEU A 24 -21.35 -10.48 -17.92
CA LEU A 24 -22.05 -11.66 -17.41
C LEU A 24 -22.16 -12.77 -18.44
N LEU A 25 -22.56 -12.44 -19.67
CA LEU A 25 -22.66 -13.41 -20.75
C LEU A 25 -21.29 -14.03 -21.06
N TYR A 26 -20.24 -13.20 -21.07
CA TYR A 26 -18.88 -13.66 -21.33
C TYR A 26 -18.35 -14.57 -20.21
N MET A 27 -18.56 -14.20 -18.94
CA MET A 27 -18.22 -15.01 -17.77
C MET A 27 -18.92 -16.38 -17.80
N GLU A 28 -20.17 -16.44 -18.24
CA GLU A 28 -20.92 -17.69 -18.35
C GLU A 28 -20.37 -18.58 -19.49
N ASN A 29 -20.11 -18.00 -20.67
CA ASN A 29 -19.66 -18.74 -21.85
C ASN A 29 -18.22 -19.26 -21.74
N HIS A 30 -17.37 -18.62 -20.94
CA HIS A 30 -15.93 -18.90 -20.83
C HIS A 30 -15.49 -19.36 -19.43
N ARG A 31 -16.39 -19.97 -18.65
CA ARG A 31 -16.14 -20.33 -17.24
C ARG A 31 -14.95 -21.28 -17.01
N ASP A 32 -14.59 -22.08 -18.01
CA ASP A 32 -13.49 -23.06 -17.93
C ASP A 32 -12.13 -22.45 -18.33
N GLU A 33 -12.11 -21.21 -18.83
CA GLU A 33 -10.92 -20.54 -19.38
C GLU A 33 -10.66 -19.15 -18.75
N LEU A 34 -11.59 -18.63 -17.95
CA LEU A 34 -11.54 -17.28 -17.40
C LEU A 34 -11.79 -17.26 -15.88
N VAL A 35 -10.93 -16.55 -15.16
CA VAL A 35 -11.15 -16.15 -13.76
C VAL A 35 -11.28 -14.64 -13.70
N VAL A 36 -12.31 -14.14 -13.02
CA VAL A 36 -12.58 -12.71 -12.86
C VAL A 36 -12.49 -12.31 -11.40
N PHE A 37 -11.70 -11.27 -11.12
CA PHE A 37 -11.62 -10.64 -9.80
C PHE A 37 -12.28 -9.27 -9.85
N GLY A 38 -13.27 -9.05 -8.99
CA GLY A 38 -13.83 -7.74 -8.72
C GLY A 38 -13.13 -7.13 -7.51
N ALA A 39 -12.71 -5.88 -7.60
CA ALA A 39 -12.05 -5.17 -6.51
C ALA A 39 -12.69 -3.79 -6.33
N GLY A 40 -12.98 -3.46 -5.09
CA GLY A 40 -13.62 -2.20 -4.69
C GLY A 40 -13.93 -2.20 -3.21
N TYR A 41 -14.39 -1.06 -2.69
CA TYR A 41 -14.85 -0.97 -1.31
C TYR A 41 -16.12 -1.79 -1.09
N ALA A 42 -16.32 -2.29 0.13
CA ALA A 42 -17.33 -3.30 0.44
C ALA A 42 -18.76 -2.88 0.06
N LYS A 43 -19.21 -1.69 0.46
CA LYS A 43 -20.56 -1.18 0.16
C LYS A 43 -20.73 -0.82 -1.31
N ALA A 44 -19.70 -0.24 -1.93
CA ALA A 44 -19.69 0.01 -3.37
C ALA A 44 -19.85 -1.30 -4.17
N MET A 45 -19.14 -2.36 -3.75
CA MET A 45 -19.25 -3.70 -4.34
C MET A 45 -20.62 -4.33 -4.09
N GLU A 46 -21.16 -4.23 -2.88
CA GLU A 46 -22.50 -4.74 -2.56
C GLU A 46 -23.56 -4.11 -3.47
N LYS A 47 -23.55 -2.78 -3.59
CA LYS A 47 -24.44 -2.03 -4.47
C LYS A 47 -24.27 -2.39 -5.94
N MET A 48 -23.03 -2.63 -6.40
CA MET A 48 -22.77 -3.11 -7.76
C MET A 48 -23.37 -4.50 -7.99
N LEU A 49 -23.26 -5.41 -7.02
CA LEU A 49 -23.80 -6.77 -7.09
C LEU A 49 -25.34 -6.80 -7.01
N GLU A 50 -25.97 -5.79 -6.42
CA GLU A 50 -27.43 -5.64 -6.37
C GLU A 50 -28.06 -5.26 -7.72
N VAL A 51 -27.28 -4.70 -8.65
CA VAL A 51 -27.77 -4.31 -9.99
C VAL A 51 -28.40 -5.48 -10.75
N ASN A 52 -27.86 -6.68 -10.58
CA ASN A 52 -28.38 -7.88 -11.23
C ASN A 52 -28.15 -9.13 -10.36
N GLN A 53 -29.22 -9.88 -10.05
CA GLN A 53 -29.12 -11.15 -9.28
C GLN A 53 -28.13 -12.13 -9.89
N GLY A 54 -27.95 -12.08 -11.20
CA GLY A 54 -26.97 -12.87 -11.92
C GLY A 54 -25.54 -12.58 -11.48
N LEU A 55 -25.19 -11.31 -11.24
CA LEU A 55 -23.85 -10.86 -10.84
C LEU A 55 -23.48 -11.42 -9.47
N ARG A 56 -24.39 -11.33 -8.49
CA ARG A 56 -24.16 -11.85 -7.14
C ARG A 56 -23.83 -13.35 -7.10
N ARG A 57 -24.40 -14.15 -8.01
CA ARG A 57 -24.10 -15.59 -8.09
C ARG A 57 -22.71 -15.90 -8.65
N ARG A 58 -22.18 -15.04 -9.54
CA ARG A 58 -20.86 -15.25 -10.18
C ARG A 58 -19.71 -14.69 -9.34
N PHE A 59 -20.00 -13.75 -8.44
CA PHE A 59 -19.07 -13.27 -7.41
C PHE A 59 -19.42 -13.87 -6.04
N SER A 60 -19.47 -15.20 -5.95
CA SER A 60 -19.86 -15.91 -4.72
C SER A 60 -18.77 -15.91 -3.64
N THR A 61 -17.51 -15.72 -4.02
CA THR A 61 -16.38 -15.67 -3.10
C THR A 61 -16.03 -14.21 -2.83
N VAL A 62 -16.12 -13.80 -1.57
CA VAL A 62 -15.75 -12.46 -1.11
C VAL A 62 -14.55 -12.58 -0.17
N ILE A 63 -13.52 -11.78 -0.45
CA ILE A 63 -12.35 -11.65 0.42
C ILE A 63 -12.30 -10.19 0.85
N GLU A 64 -12.43 -9.95 2.15
CA GLU A 64 -12.37 -8.61 2.72
C GLU A 64 -10.95 -8.28 3.16
N PHE A 65 -10.49 -7.10 2.77
CA PHE A 65 -9.21 -6.55 3.19
C PHE A 65 -9.45 -5.39 4.15
N PHE A 66 -8.99 -5.53 5.38
CA PHE A 66 -9.05 -4.48 6.39
C PHE A 66 -7.78 -3.64 6.34
N SER A 67 -7.88 -2.38 6.74
CA SER A 67 -6.71 -1.52 6.92
C SER A 67 -5.79 -2.13 7.99
N TYR A 68 -4.49 -2.24 7.70
CA TYR A 68 -3.52 -2.64 8.74
C TYR A 68 -3.57 -1.67 9.93
N THR A 69 -3.57 -2.25 11.12
CA THR A 69 -3.42 -1.54 12.39
C THR A 69 -2.03 -0.92 12.50
N PRO A 70 -1.82 0.08 13.38
CA PRO A 70 -0.51 0.69 13.57
C PRO A 70 0.60 -0.31 13.86
N GLN A 71 0.31 -1.35 14.66
CA GLN A 71 1.27 -2.41 14.98
C GLN A 71 1.56 -3.31 13.79
N GLU A 72 0.56 -3.64 12.96
CA GLU A 72 0.78 -4.39 11.72
C GLU A 72 1.60 -3.60 10.71
N LEU A 73 1.42 -2.27 10.64
CA LEU A 73 2.24 -1.40 9.80
C LEU A 73 3.70 -1.40 10.27
N ILE A 74 3.97 -1.39 11.58
CA ILE A 74 5.34 -1.56 12.13
C ILE A 74 5.92 -2.92 11.76
N ALA A 75 5.16 -4.00 11.95
CA ALA A 75 5.58 -5.34 11.59
C ALA A 75 5.89 -5.46 10.08
N LEU A 76 5.10 -4.77 9.24
CA LEU A 76 5.32 -4.71 7.81
C LEU A 76 6.59 -3.93 7.45
N THR A 77 6.87 -2.81 8.13
CA THR A 77 8.15 -2.08 7.97
C THR A 77 9.34 -3.00 8.23
N GLN A 78 9.31 -3.75 9.33
CA GLN A 78 10.37 -4.70 9.68
C GLN A 78 10.45 -5.88 8.71
N LEU A 79 9.31 -6.38 8.22
CA LEU A 79 9.28 -7.42 7.21
C LEU A 79 9.93 -6.94 5.91
N MET A 80 9.53 -5.77 5.41
CA MET A 80 10.08 -5.19 4.19
C MET A 80 11.56 -4.82 4.33
N GLY A 81 12.00 -4.36 5.50
CA GLY A 81 13.42 -4.17 5.79
C GLY A 81 14.19 -5.49 5.64
N ARG A 82 13.72 -6.56 6.30
CA ARG A 82 14.37 -7.89 6.21
C ARG A 82 14.39 -8.46 4.80
N GLU A 83 13.32 -8.30 4.02
CA GLU A 83 13.27 -8.72 2.61
C GLU A 83 14.29 -7.98 1.74
N ASN A 84 14.66 -6.76 2.13
CA ASN A 84 15.71 -5.96 1.48
C ASN A 84 17.10 -6.15 2.09
N GLU A 85 17.27 -7.12 2.99
CA GLU A 85 18.47 -7.34 3.79
C GLU A 85 18.88 -6.17 4.70
N ASP A 86 17.96 -5.27 4.99
CA ASP A 86 18.18 -4.17 5.92
C ASP A 86 17.97 -4.65 7.37
N VAL A 87 18.71 -4.05 8.30
CA VAL A 87 18.58 -4.29 9.73
C VAL A 87 17.77 -3.14 10.34
N ILE A 88 16.58 -3.45 10.84
CA ILE A 88 15.73 -2.52 11.57
C ILE A 88 15.48 -3.11 12.94
N THR A 89 15.93 -2.44 13.99
CA THR A 89 15.62 -2.88 15.36
C THR A 89 14.18 -2.52 15.72
N GLU A 90 13.62 -3.22 16.69
CA GLU A 90 12.29 -2.90 17.24
C GLU A 90 12.23 -1.42 17.67
N GLU A 91 13.20 -0.97 18.46
CA GLU A 91 13.28 0.40 18.98
C GLU A 91 13.29 1.47 17.88
N GLU A 92 14.03 1.23 16.80
CA GLU A 92 14.14 2.20 15.69
C GLU A 92 12.81 2.29 14.93
N SER A 93 12.15 1.16 14.70
CA SER A 93 10.85 1.13 14.00
C SER A 93 9.74 1.86 14.76
N GLN A 94 9.79 1.88 16.10
CA GLN A 94 8.78 2.51 16.94
C GLN A 94 8.63 4.02 16.72
N VAL A 95 9.60 4.69 16.10
CA VAL A 95 9.47 6.11 15.71
C VAL A 95 8.30 6.37 14.76
N LEU A 96 7.89 5.37 13.98
CA LEU A 96 6.81 5.46 13.01
C LEU A 96 5.42 5.32 13.66
N LEU A 97 5.35 4.71 14.85
CA LEU A 97 4.09 4.34 15.50
C LEU A 97 3.14 5.53 15.73
N PRO A 98 3.59 6.72 16.19
CA PRO A 98 2.70 7.86 16.40
C PRO A 98 2.02 8.32 15.10
N SER A 99 2.77 8.35 13.99
CA SER A 99 2.23 8.74 12.68
C SER A 99 1.32 7.69 12.09
N TYR A 100 1.69 6.40 12.18
CA TYR A 100 0.81 5.30 11.76
C TYR A 100 -0.49 5.27 12.56
N THR A 101 -0.42 5.53 13.87
CA THR A 101 -1.61 5.67 14.73
C THR A 101 -2.46 6.83 14.27
N LYS A 102 -1.87 7.99 13.99
CA LYS A 102 -2.59 9.15 13.46
C LYS A 102 -3.32 8.80 12.15
N PHE A 103 -2.63 8.25 11.15
CA PHE A 103 -3.24 7.92 9.86
C PHE A 103 -4.31 6.82 9.95
N TYR A 104 -4.16 5.90 10.92
CA TYR A 104 -5.18 4.90 11.18
C TYR A 104 -6.43 5.50 11.84
N MET A 105 -6.27 6.45 12.75
CA MET A 105 -7.38 7.11 13.47
C MET A 105 -8.09 8.17 12.62
N GLU A 106 -7.42 8.74 11.62
CA GLU A 106 -8.06 9.58 10.62
C GLU A 106 -9.09 8.74 9.84
N GLN A 107 -10.33 9.19 9.84
CA GLN A 107 -11.46 8.48 9.23
C GLN A 107 -12.28 9.43 8.36
N SER A 108 -12.65 8.93 7.20
CA SER A 108 -13.64 9.52 6.31
C SER A 108 -14.56 8.42 5.79
N TYR A 109 -15.56 8.81 4.99
CA TYR A 109 -16.48 7.87 4.39
C TYR A 109 -16.56 8.08 2.88
N SER A 110 -16.66 6.99 2.12
CA SER A 110 -16.98 7.05 0.69
C SER A 110 -18.42 7.55 0.48
N GLU A 111 -18.77 7.89 -0.75
CA GLU A 111 -20.16 8.24 -1.10
C GLU A 111 -21.16 7.11 -0.82
N ASP A 112 -20.70 5.86 -0.91
CA ASP A 112 -21.48 4.66 -0.60
C ASP A 112 -21.40 4.28 0.90
N GLY A 113 -20.67 5.07 1.70
CA GLY A 113 -20.61 4.98 3.15
C GLY A 113 -19.55 4.01 3.69
N ASP A 114 -18.59 3.59 2.88
CA ASP A 114 -17.45 2.78 3.33
C ASP A 114 -16.54 3.59 4.24
N LEU A 115 -16.10 3.01 5.36
CA LEU A 115 -15.09 3.64 6.20
C LEU A 115 -13.75 3.64 5.45
N ILE A 116 -13.17 4.81 5.25
CA ILE A 116 -11.85 4.98 4.65
C ILE A 116 -10.95 5.60 5.71
N ARG A 117 -9.86 4.93 6.05
CA ARG A 117 -8.86 5.49 6.96
C ARG A 117 -7.83 6.31 6.21
N GLY A 118 -7.18 7.25 6.88
CA GLY A 118 -6.09 8.03 6.30
C GLY A 118 -4.99 7.14 5.71
N ILE A 119 -4.70 6.01 6.37
CA ILE A 119 -3.73 5.03 5.87
C ILE A 119 -4.15 4.36 4.55
N ASP A 120 -5.45 4.23 4.28
CA ASP A 120 -5.94 3.64 3.02
C ASP A 120 -5.72 4.61 1.85
N LEU A 121 -5.94 5.91 2.08
CA LEU A 121 -5.66 6.97 1.10
C LEU A 121 -4.17 7.05 0.75
N LEU A 122 -3.30 6.77 1.73
CA LEU A 122 -1.86 6.70 1.52
C LEU A 122 -1.45 5.45 0.71
N GLY A 123 -2.30 4.43 0.63
CA GLY A 123 -2.04 3.18 -0.10
C GLY A 123 -1.66 2.00 0.80
N ASN A 124 -1.89 2.11 2.11
CA ASN A 124 -1.76 1.03 3.09
C ASN A 124 -0.38 0.34 3.04
N ALA A 125 -0.27 -0.96 2.79
CA ALA A 125 1.04 -1.62 2.61
C ALA A 125 1.94 -0.96 1.55
N GLY A 126 1.35 -0.42 0.47
CA GLY A 126 2.10 0.33 -0.54
C GLY A 126 2.74 1.60 0.02
N PHE A 127 2.09 2.23 0.99
CA PHE A 127 2.67 3.37 1.72
C PHE A 127 3.87 2.94 2.56
N VAL A 128 3.75 1.84 3.31
CA VAL A 128 4.86 1.31 4.13
C VAL A 128 6.08 0.97 3.25
N ARG A 129 5.85 0.37 2.08
CA ARG A 129 6.92 0.13 1.11
C ARG A 129 7.64 1.42 0.71
N ASN A 130 6.88 2.45 0.36
CA ASN A 130 7.48 3.75 0.00
C ASN A 130 8.26 4.36 1.19
N VAL A 131 7.76 4.24 2.42
CA VAL A 131 8.48 4.71 3.62
C VAL A 131 9.84 4.01 3.75
N VAL A 132 9.88 2.68 3.59
CA VAL A 132 11.13 1.90 3.66
C VAL A 132 12.07 2.27 2.51
N GLU A 133 11.57 2.40 1.28
CA GLU A 133 12.37 2.84 0.13
C GLU A 133 13.01 4.21 0.38
N LYS A 134 12.23 5.20 0.85
CA LYS A 134 12.76 6.53 1.18
C LYS A 134 13.73 6.53 2.36
N ALA A 135 13.55 5.66 3.34
CA ALA A 135 14.51 5.50 4.43
C ALA A 135 15.84 4.96 3.92
N ARG A 136 15.83 4.02 2.97
CA ARG A 136 17.05 3.50 2.32
C ARG A 136 17.75 4.55 1.47
N ASP A 137 16.99 5.39 0.77
CA ASP A 137 17.55 6.55 0.05
C ASP A 137 18.29 7.46 1.05
N HIS A 138 17.66 7.80 2.17
CA HIS A 138 18.27 8.63 3.22
C HIS A 138 19.54 8.00 3.82
N ARG A 139 19.51 6.70 4.14
CA ARG A 139 20.70 5.96 4.58
C ARG A 139 21.83 6.06 3.56
N SER A 140 21.50 5.91 2.27
CA SER A 140 22.50 5.96 1.20
C SER A 140 23.17 7.33 1.14
N PHE A 141 22.40 8.43 1.25
CA PHE A 141 22.97 9.78 1.34
C PHE A 141 23.84 9.99 2.57
N ARG A 142 23.44 9.46 3.73
CA ARG A 142 24.25 9.54 4.95
C ARG A 142 25.61 8.85 4.80
N LEU A 143 25.67 7.76 4.05
CA LEU A 143 26.91 7.00 3.83
C LEU A 143 27.80 7.60 2.74
N ASP A 144 27.25 8.47 1.88
CA ASP A 144 27.96 9.09 0.75
C ASP A 144 28.92 10.22 1.19
N ASP A 145 28.66 10.87 2.34
CA ASP A 145 29.37 12.10 2.73
C ASP A 145 30.72 11.87 3.46
N GLU A 146 30.96 10.69 4.06
CA GLU A 146 32.23 10.39 4.78
C GLU A 146 32.77 8.95 4.63
N ASP A 147 31.91 7.93 4.44
CA ASP A 147 32.32 6.51 4.56
C ASP A 147 32.78 5.90 3.22
N LEU A 148 32.26 6.35 2.07
CA LEU A 148 32.57 5.74 0.77
C LEU A 148 33.99 6.06 0.28
N ASP A 149 34.41 7.32 0.38
CA ASP A 149 35.76 7.75 -0.01
C ASP A 149 36.82 7.15 0.93
N ALA A 150 36.52 7.02 2.22
CA ALA A 150 37.40 6.38 3.18
C ALA A 150 37.56 4.88 2.91
N VAL A 151 36.47 4.19 2.52
CA VAL A 151 36.48 2.78 2.13
C VAL A 151 37.24 2.58 0.82
N LEU A 152 36.98 3.39 -0.21
CA LEU A 152 37.66 3.28 -1.51
C LEU A 152 39.13 3.66 -1.44
N ALA A 153 39.51 4.57 -0.53
CA ALA A 153 40.90 4.93 -0.27
C ALA A 153 41.63 3.92 0.63
N SER A 154 40.90 3.01 1.27
CA SER A 154 41.49 1.95 2.09
C SER A 154 41.85 0.75 1.21
N ASP A 155 43.11 0.31 1.25
CA ASP A 155 43.62 -0.92 0.61
C ASP A 155 43.08 -2.21 1.32
N LEU A 156 41.89 -2.14 1.93
CA LEU A 156 41.30 -3.22 2.71
C LEU A 156 40.67 -4.26 1.78
N THR A 157 41.19 -5.49 1.85
CA THR A 157 40.60 -6.66 1.18
C THR A 157 39.42 -7.28 1.94
N GLU A 158 39.21 -6.88 3.20
CA GLU A 158 38.16 -7.40 4.08
C GLU A 158 37.54 -6.26 4.91
N PHE A 159 36.20 -6.21 4.94
CA PHE A 159 35.43 -5.27 5.75
C PHE A 159 35.15 -5.86 7.14
N SER A 160 35.17 -5.03 8.18
CA SER A 160 34.71 -5.47 9.50
C SER A 160 33.20 -5.72 9.50
N GLU A 161 32.72 -6.61 10.37
CA GLU A 161 31.28 -6.83 10.54
C GLU A 161 30.53 -5.54 10.91
N ASP A 162 31.17 -4.66 11.69
CA ASP A 162 30.61 -3.35 12.05
C ASP A 162 30.47 -2.43 10.84
N GLN A 163 31.43 -2.43 9.92
CA GLN A 163 31.35 -1.67 8.68
C GLN A 163 30.21 -2.19 7.80
N LEU A 164 30.13 -3.51 7.58
CA LEU A 164 29.05 -4.12 6.80
C LEU A 164 27.67 -3.87 7.41
N ARG A 165 27.58 -3.83 8.74
CA ARG A 165 26.34 -3.55 9.46
C ARG A 165 25.82 -2.14 9.18
N ARG A 166 26.69 -1.12 9.13
CA ARG A 166 26.30 0.26 8.83
C ARG A 166 25.63 0.41 7.46
N PHE A 167 26.05 -0.35 6.47
CA PHE A 167 25.44 -0.35 5.14
C PHE A 167 24.04 -1.00 5.11
N LYS A 168 23.71 -1.81 6.11
CA LYS A 168 22.42 -2.52 6.21
C LYS A 168 21.47 -1.88 7.21
N GLU A 169 21.96 -1.16 8.21
CA GLU A 169 21.13 -0.61 9.28
C GLU A 169 20.29 0.59 8.81
N LEU A 170 18.99 0.54 9.10
CA LEU A 170 18.10 1.71 9.01
C LEU A 170 17.83 2.21 10.42
N THR A 171 18.30 3.42 10.67
CA THR A 171 18.14 4.09 11.96
C THR A 171 16.78 4.78 12.07
N ARG A 172 16.46 5.22 13.27
CA ARG A 172 15.32 6.04 13.64
C ARG A 172 15.23 7.29 12.78
N GLU A 173 16.37 7.91 12.50
CA GLU A 173 16.42 9.12 11.67
C GLU A 173 16.08 8.79 10.21
N ASP A 174 16.64 7.72 9.66
CA ASP A 174 16.35 7.27 8.30
C ASP A 174 14.86 6.97 8.12
N LEU A 175 14.27 6.24 9.08
CA LEU A 175 12.84 5.92 9.06
C LEU A 175 11.97 7.18 9.22
N ALA A 176 12.35 8.10 10.10
CA ALA A 176 11.61 9.35 10.30
C ALA A 176 11.68 10.27 9.07
N GLU A 177 12.81 10.33 8.38
CA GLU A 177 12.94 11.08 7.12
C GLU A 177 12.22 10.37 5.97
N GLY A 178 12.35 9.04 5.87
CA GLY A 178 11.64 8.24 4.89
C GLY A 178 10.12 8.41 4.98
N LEU A 179 9.59 8.45 6.21
CA LEU A 179 8.19 8.76 6.46
C LEU A 179 7.81 10.16 6.00
N ARG A 180 8.61 11.18 6.35
CA ARG A 180 8.35 12.57 5.96
C ARG A 180 8.34 12.73 4.44
N ALA A 181 9.32 12.14 3.74
CA ALA A 181 9.41 12.13 2.29
C ALA A 181 8.21 11.42 1.64
N ALA A 182 7.83 10.24 2.13
CA ALA A 182 6.69 9.49 1.59
C ALA A 182 5.36 10.24 1.75
N VAL A 183 5.15 10.92 2.89
CA VAL A 183 3.97 11.76 3.11
C VAL A 183 3.98 12.98 2.20
N ALA A 184 5.14 13.63 2.02
CA ALA A 184 5.26 14.79 1.15
C ALA A 184 4.95 14.46 -0.31
N GLU A 185 5.45 13.34 -0.81
CA GLU A 185 5.17 12.85 -2.17
C GLU A 185 3.68 12.58 -2.41
N LYS A 186 2.97 12.08 -1.38
CA LYS A 186 1.53 11.85 -1.47
C LYS A 186 0.69 13.12 -1.42
N LYS A 187 1.21 14.23 -0.88
CA LYS A 187 0.51 15.52 -0.85
C LYS A 187 0.68 16.32 -2.15
N THR A 188 1.69 16.00 -2.95
CA THR A 188 1.98 16.70 -4.21
C THR A 188 1.33 16.04 -5.43
N LYS A 189 0.75 14.85 -5.28
CA LYS A 189 -0.05 14.14 -6.29
C LYS A 189 -1.54 14.39 -6.05
#